data_AF-A0A939MGQ1-F1
#
_entry.id   AF-A0A939MGQ1-F1
#
_cell.length_a   1.000
_cell.length_b   1.000
_cell.length_c   1.000
_cell.angle_alpha   90.00
_cell.angle_beta   90.00
_cell.angle_gamma   90.00
#
_symmetry.space_group_name_H-M   'P 1'
#
loop_
_entity.id
_entity.type
_entity.pdbx_description
1 polymer ?
#
loop_
_entity_poly.entity_id
_entity_poly.type
_entity_poly.pdbx_seq_one_letter_code
_entity_poly.pdbx_strand_id
1 'polypeptide(L)'
;MPTSTHTTTEPNPSSGPRKRSVNAVSKAAVSLSSDSGYYVVAGDNMPCPLNADLAQAAKWSCNATRNLTCQALVTNAATSSNLGQCVAAAQNVAAGLSCRSNVIEDSTAKTAANNPFGFNLRAFSDRVSKEELVYKLSEGKLSGYGYNCRPTKIGVPLGRVTRPCKPEEASLAVIRPGSVPEEICAIVGGKGFEQMAKGYFDSGIFAAGVGRGLLNTCSPSRFCREDYICQQMPDFVTSARFNVSAPALNNLRSRKIGFCTPTYFVYQLRLDGHPNPR
;
A
#
# COMPACT_ATOMS: atom_id res chain seq x y z
N MET A 1 39.00 -46.82 47.38
CA MET A 1 38.51 -46.65 48.76
C MET A 1 37.91 -45.25 48.89
N PRO A 2 36.77 -45.11 49.56
CA PRO A 2 35.50 -44.76 48.91
C PRO A 2 34.95 -43.41 49.47
N THR A 3 33.78 -42.83 49.12
CA THR A 3 32.48 -43.46 48.87
C THR A 3 31.52 -42.49 48.16
N SER A 4 30.85 -43.01 47.12
CA SER A 4 29.61 -42.52 46.53
C SER A 4 28.42 -42.92 47.43
N THR A 5 27.37 -42.10 47.49
CA THR A 5 26.05 -42.54 47.95
C THR A 5 25.03 -42.39 46.82
N HIS A 6 24.77 -43.53 46.18
CA HIS A 6 23.55 -43.80 45.44
C HIS A 6 22.37 -43.93 46.41
N THR A 7 21.19 -43.51 45.99
CA THR A 7 19.94 -44.09 46.51
C THR A 7 19.06 -44.48 45.34
N THR A 8 18.98 -45.78 45.14
CA THR A 8 18.07 -46.48 44.24
C THR A 8 16.88 -46.96 45.08
N THR A 9 15.65 -46.80 44.58
CA THR A 9 14.54 -47.67 44.98
C THR A 9 13.52 -47.76 43.83
N GLU A 10 13.38 -48.97 43.31
CA GLU A 10 12.31 -49.50 42.43
C GLU A 10 11.68 -50.69 43.20
N PRO A 11 10.58 -51.37 42.77
CA PRO A 11 9.46 -51.01 41.88
C PRO A 11 8.04 -51.54 42.32
N ASN A 12 6.99 -51.06 41.61
CA ASN A 12 5.72 -51.73 41.18
C ASN A 12 4.66 -52.26 42.18
N PRO A 13 3.43 -52.65 41.75
CA PRO A 13 2.52 -52.09 40.72
C PRO A 13 1.04 -51.98 41.22
N SER A 14 0.18 -51.18 40.58
CA SER A 14 -1.26 -51.50 40.56
C SER A 14 -1.99 -50.84 39.39
N SER A 15 -2.61 -51.72 38.60
CA SER A 15 -3.38 -51.52 37.39
C SER A 15 -4.81 -51.04 37.65
N GLY A 16 -5.27 -50.02 36.93
CA GLY A 16 -6.68 -49.63 36.85
C GLY A 16 -6.93 -48.50 35.84
N PRO A 17 -8.09 -48.46 35.15
CA PRO A 17 -8.21 -47.91 33.80
C PRO A 17 -8.31 -46.37 33.77
N ARG A 18 -7.44 -45.70 32.99
CA ARG A 18 -7.58 -44.27 32.66
C ARG A 18 -8.72 -44.07 31.67
N LYS A 19 -9.86 -43.56 32.17
CA LYS A 19 -10.85 -42.87 31.34
C LYS A 19 -10.26 -41.55 30.84
N ARG A 20 -10.24 -41.34 29.52
CA ARG A 20 -9.95 -40.03 28.89
C ARG A 20 -11.09 -39.06 29.25
N SER A 21 -10.81 -38.12 30.15
CA SER A 21 -11.63 -36.92 30.33
C SER A 21 -11.09 -35.84 29.41
N VAL A 22 -11.91 -35.43 28.44
CA VAL A 22 -11.65 -34.30 27.55
C VAL A 22 -11.92 -33.03 28.35
N ASN A 23 -10.87 -32.36 28.84
CA ASN A 23 -11.05 -31.06 29.49
C ASN A 23 -11.23 -29.99 28.41
N ALA A 24 -12.45 -29.43 28.41
CA ALA A 24 -12.85 -28.28 27.62
C ALA A 24 -11.92 -27.10 27.88
N VAL A 25 -11.40 -26.51 26.80
CA VAL A 25 -10.66 -25.25 26.85
C VAL A 25 -11.65 -24.14 27.18
N SER A 26 -11.50 -23.56 28.37
CA SER A 26 -12.22 -22.35 28.78
C SER A 26 -11.97 -21.23 27.77
N LYS A 27 -13.03 -20.80 27.07
CA LYS A 27 -13.07 -19.54 26.32
C LYS A 27 -12.91 -18.39 27.31
N ALA A 28 -11.69 -17.89 27.46
CA ALA A 28 -11.47 -16.56 28.01
C ALA A 28 -12.05 -15.55 27.00
N ALA A 29 -13.23 -15.03 27.30
CA ALA A 29 -13.77 -13.88 26.59
C ALA A 29 -12.82 -12.71 26.84
N VAL A 30 -12.09 -12.30 25.80
CA VAL A 30 -11.39 -11.02 25.79
C VAL A 30 -12.47 -9.95 25.85
N SER A 31 -12.67 -9.38 27.03
CA SER A 31 -13.48 -8.19 27.22
C SER A 31 -12.76 -7.05 26.52
N LEU A 32 -13.19 -6.74 25.29
CA LEU A 32 -12.87 -5.49 24.63
C LEU A 32 -13.48 -4.37 25.49
N SER A 33 -12.66 -3.75 26.33
CA SER A 33 -12.98 -2.47 26.93
C SER A 33 -13.39 -1.53 25.80
N SER A 34 -14.60 -0.98 25.89
CA SER A 34 -15.10 0.07 25.03
C SER A 34 -14.25 1.32 25.24
N ASP A 35 -13.10 1.36 24.58
CA ASP A 35 -12.47 2.63 24.27
C ASP A 35 -13.50 3.37 23.41
N SER A 36 -13.97 4.52 23.89
CA SER A 36 -14.83 5.41 23.13
C SER A 36 -14.07 5.81 21.86
N GLY A 37 -14.24 5.00 20.82
CA GLY A 37 -13.40 4.96 19.65
C GLY A 37 -13.38 6.31 18.96
N TYR A 38 -12.28 7.03 19.12
CA TYR A 38 -11.97 8.18 18.29
C TYR A 38 -11.72 7.66 16.88
N TYR A 39 -12.78 7.59 16.07
CA TYR A 39 -12.65 7.34 14.64
C TYR A 39 -11.88 8.51 14.02
N VAL A 40 -10.74 8.22 13.43
CA VAL A 40 -9.96 9.21 12.69
C VAL A 40 -10.64 9.44 11.34
N VAL A 41 -10.87 10.71 10.98
CA VAL A 41 -11.40 11.09 9.66
C VAL A 41 -10.51 10.53 8.54
N ALA A 42 -11.13 10.04 7.46
CA ALA A 42 -10.42 9.44 6.34
C ALA A 42 -9.62 10.49 5.57
N GLY A 43 -8.32 10.25 5.42
CA GLY A 43 -7.38 11.13 4.72
C GLY A 43 -7.39 10.94 3.21
N ASP A 44 -6.46 11.62 2.53
CA ASP A 44 -6.30 11.55 1.08
C ASP A 44 -6.19 10.09 0.60
N ASN A 45 -6.93 9.75 -0.45
CA ASN A 45 -6.99 8.42 -1.04
C ASN A 45 -7.52 7.28 -0.17
N MET A 46 -7.94 7.53 1.08
CA MET A 46 -8.55 6.47 1.87
C MET A 46 -9.92 6.08 1.29
N PRO A 47 -10.38 4.83 1.49
CA PRO A 47 -11.72 4.43 1.12
C PRO A 47 -12.75 5.31 1.85
N CYS A 48 -13.96 5.43 1.31
CA CYS A 48 -15.08 6.15 1.93
C CYS A 48 -16.43 5.54 1.59
N PRO A 49 -17.44 5.62 2.47
CA PRO A 49 -18.77 5.10 2.19
C PRO A 49 -19.49 6.01 1.19
N LEU A 50 -19.96 5.44 0.07
CA LEU A 50 -20.71 6.19 -0.96
C LEU A 50 -22.20 6.29 -0.65
N ASN A 51 -22.74 5.34 0.11
CA ASN A 51 -24.16 5.29 0.45
C ASN A 51 -24.40 5.70 1.92
N ALA A 52 -25.61 6.19 2.20
CA ALA A 52 -25.97 6.71 3.52
C ALA A 52 -25.96 5.62 4.60
N ASP A 53 -26.39 4.41 4.28
CA ASP A 53 -26.50 3.30 5.24
C ASP A 53 -25.13 2.88 5.77
N LEU A 54 -24.15 2.69 4.87
CA LEU A 54 -22.78 2.39 5.25
C LEU A 54 -22.14 3.58 5.94
N ALA A 55 -22.40 4.82 5.51
CA ALA A 55 -21.86 6.01 6.16
C ALA A 55 -22.34 6.16 7.62
N GLN A 56 -23.62 5.91 7.87
CA GLN A 56 -24.19 5.94 9.23
C GLN A 56 -23.61 4.83 10.12
N ALA A 57 -23.48 3.61 9.59
CA ALA A 57 -22.90 2.48 10.31
C ALA A 57 -21.38 2.67 10.56
N ALA A 58 -20.66 3.20 9.57
CA ALA A 58 -19.23 3.40 9.59
C ALA A 58 -18.79 4.44 10.63
N LYS A 59 -19.61 5.48 10.88
CA LYS A 59 -19.28 6.62 11.76
C LYS A 59 -17.99 7.36 11.38
N TRP A 60 -17.46 7.15 10.17
CA TRP A 60 -16.28 7.82 9.65
C TRP A 60 -16.57 8.37 8.25
N SER A 61 -15.93 9.50 7.91
CA SER A 61 -16.12 10.22 6.65
C SER A 61 -14.80 10.82 6.17
N CYS A 62 -14.78 11.29 4.92
CA CYS A 62 -13.62 12.02 4.39
C CYS A 62 -13.36 13.31 5.18
N ASN A 63 -12.09 13.63 5.37
CA ASN A 63 -11.65 14.78 6.14
C ASN A 63 -12.13 16.10 5.51
N ALA A 64 -13.19 16.67 6.07
CA ALA A 64 -13.78 17.93 5.62
C ALA A 64 -12.82 19.13 5.73
N THR A 65 -11.93 19.14 6.74
CA THR A 65 -10.91 20.19 6.93
C THR A 65 -9.90 20.22 5.78
N ARG A 66 -9.66 19.08 5.13
CA ARG A 66 -8.82 18.98 3.91
C ARG A 66 -9.61 19.19 2.61
N ASN A 67 -10.91 19.49 2.71
CA ASN A 67 -11.82 19.61 1.57
C ASN A 67 -11.85 18.34 0.70
N LEU A 68 -11.94 17.18 1.35
CA LEU A 68 -12.03 15.89 0.68
C LEU A 68 -13.49 15.51 0.46
N THR A 69 -13.80 15.01 -0.74
CA THR A 69 -15.13 14.51 -1.10
C THR A 69 -15.05 13.01 -1.37
N CYS A 70 -16.05 12.26 -0.90
CA CYS A 70 -16.16 10.84 -1.23
C CYS A 70 -16.65 10.68 -2.67
N GLN A 71 -15.84 10.05 -3.54
CA GLN A 71 -16.17 9.88 -4.95
C GLN A 71 -16.02 8.42 -5.40
N ALA A 72 -16.93 7.96 -6.25
CA ALA A 72 -16.82 6.67 -6.92
C ALA A 72 -15.81 6.77 -8.06
N LEU A 73 -14.54 6.46 -7.78
CA LEU A 73 -13.48 6.48 -8.81
C LEU A 73 -13.51 5.26 -9.72
N VAL A 74 -14.16 4.18 -9.30
CA VAL A 74 -14.44 3.01 -10.13
C VAL A 74 -15.93 2.76 -10.13
N THR A 75 -16.51 2.60 -11.32
CA THR A 75 -17.91 2.20 -11.47
C THR A 75 -18.01 0.95 -12.33
N ASN A 76 -18.98 0.09 -12.03
CA ASN A 76 -19.32 -1.09 -12.80
C ASN A 76 -20.85 -1.14 -12.88
N ALA A 77 -21.43 -1.22 -14.08
CA ALA A 77 -22.89 -1.23 -14.22
C ALA A 77 -23.53 -2.52 -13.67
N ALA A 78 -22.78 -3.62 -13.62
CA ALA A 78 -23.25 -4.91 -13.13
C ALA A 78 -23.17 -5.06 -11.60
N THR A 79 -22.44 -4.17 -10.91
CA THR A 79 -22.23 -4.25 -9.45
C THR A 79 -22.25 -2.86 -8.82
N SER A 80 -22.97 -2.70 -7.71
CA SER A 80 -22.89 -1.46 -6.93
C SER A 80 -21.70 -1.50 -5.98
N SER A 81 -20.74 -0.58 -6.15
CA SER A 81 -19.73 -0.34 -5.12
C SER A 81 -20.32 0.52 -4.01
N ASN A 82 -20.23 0.05 -2.78
CA ASN A 82 -20.62 0.82 -1.60
C ASN A 82 -19.47 1.69 -1.06
N LEU A 83 -18.27 1.53 -1.64
CA LEU A 83 -17.07 2.29 -1.28
C LEU A 83 -16.56 3.12 -2.45
N GLY A 84 -16.17 4.35 -2.14
CA GLY A 84 -15.45 5.26 -3.00
C GLY A 84 -14.09 5.59 -2.40
N GLN A 85 -13.51 6.68 -2.86
CA GLN A 85 -12.24 7.19 -2.36
C GLN A 85 -12.38 8.65 -1.91
N CYS A 86 -11.68 9.04 -0.85
CA CYS A 86 -11.56 10.44 -0.44
C CYS A 86 -10.66 11.19 -1.42
N VAL A 87 -11.29 12.01 -2.26
CA VAL A 87 -10.66 12.77 -3.34
C VAL A 87 -10.54 14.23 -2.93
N ALA A 88 -9.36 14.81 -3.12
CA ALA A 88 -9.11 16.21 -2.82
C ALA A 88 -9.74 17.13 -3.87
N ALA A 89 -10.09 18.36 -3.49
CA ALA A 89 -10.48 19.37 -4.46
C ALA A 89 -9.30 19.72 -5.40
N ALA A 90 -9.58 20.18 -6.62
CA ALA A 90 -8.56 20.40 -7.65
C ALA A 90 -7.45 21.40 -7.25
N GLN A 91 -7.75 22.35 -6.37
CA GLN A 91 -6.77 23.30 -5.80
C GLN A 91 -5.81 22.68 -4.79
N ASN A 92 -6.13 21.48 -4.28
CA ASN A 92 -5.37 20.74 -3.27
C ASN A 92 -4.66 19.51 -3.88
N VAL A 93 -4.43 19.52 -5.20
CA VAL A 93 -3.73 18.42 -5.87
C VAL A 93 -2.30 18.31 -5.33
N ALA A 94 -1.95 17.10 -4.89
CA ALA A 94 -0.63 16.71 -4.42
C ALA A 94 -0.21 15.38 -5.04
N ALA A 95 1.08 15.07 -4.99
CA ALA A 95 1.65 13.81 -5.39
C ALA A 95 1.07 12.65 -4.58
N GLY A 96 0.91 11.50 -5.25
CA GLY A 96 0.33 10.30 -4.66
C GLY A 96 -1.19 10.20 -4.79
N LEU A 97 -1.91 11.29 -5.10
CA LEU A 97 -3.35 11.22 -5.33
C LEU A 97 -3.71 10.34 -6.54
N SER A 98 -4.83 9.62 -6.47
CA SER A 98 -5.47 9.04 -7.66
C SER A 98 -5.81 10.16 -8.65
N CYS A 99 -5.54 9.97 -9.93
CA CYS A 99 -5.79 10.99 -10.96
C CYS A 99 -6.65 10.50 -12.12
N ARG A 100 -7.01 9.22 -12.13
CA ARG A 100 -7.92 8.60 -13.08
C ARG A 100 -9.15 8.04 -12.37
N SER A 101 -10.24 7.95 -13.10
CA SER A 101 -11.42 7.16 -12.77
C SER A 101 -11.70 6.17 -13.90
N ASN A 102 -12.21 4.99 -13.55
CA ASN A 102 -12.42 3.90 -14.48
C ASN A 102 -13.89 3.45 -14.49
N VAL A 103 -14.39 3.13 -15.67
CA VAL A 103 -15.62 2.35 -15.84
C VAL A 103 -15.21 0.94 -16.23
N ILE A 104 -15.67 -0.03 -15.45
CA ILE A 104 -15.42 -1.46 -15.69
C ILE A 104 -16.58 -2.03 -16.48
N GLU A 105 -16.23 -2.66 -17.60
CA GLU A 105 -17.13 -3.51 -18.35
C GLU A 105 -16.98 -4.95 -17.86
N ASP A 106 -18.01 -5.42 -17.16
CA ASP A 106 -18.10 -6.77 -16.63
C ASP A 106 -18.51 -7.74 -17.75
N SER A 107 -17.53 -8.52 -18.19
CA SER A 107 -17.68 -9.51 -19.24
C SER A 107 -18.51 -10.71 -18.79
N THR A 108 -18.46 -11.02 -17.48
CA THR A 108 -19.19 -12.13 -16.89
C THR A 108 -20.68 -11.79 -16.84
N ALA A 109 -21.05 -10.60 -16.40
CA ALA A 109 -22.44 -10.14 -16.41
C ALA A 109 -23.04 -10.12 -17.84
N LYS A 110 -22.26 -9.75 -18.85
CA LYS A 110 -22.69 -9.78 -20.26
C LYS A 110 -22.92 -11.19 -20.81
N THR A 111 -22.24 -12.20 -20.25
CA THR A 111 -22.27 -13.57 -20.76
C THR A 111 -22.95 -14.57 -19.82
N ALA A 112 -23.31 -14.15 -18.60
CA ALA A 112 -23.93 -14.96 -17.55
C ALA A 112 -25.26 -15.60 -17.97
N ALA A 113 -25.96 -15.00 -18.94
CA ALA A 113 -27.15 -15.61 -19.52
C ALA A 113 -26.88 -16.97 -20.19
N ASN A 114 -25.62 -17.28 -20.56
CA ASN A 114 -25.27 -18.45 -21.36
C ASN A 114 -24.35 -19.48 -20.67
N ASN A 115 -23.78 -19.22 -19.47
CA ASN A 115 -22.99 -20.25 -18.77
C ASN A 115 -22.73 -19.94 -17.25
N PRO A 116 -23.46 -20.58 -16.32
CA PRO A 116 -23.31 -20.36 -14.88
C PRO A 116 -21.99 -20.88 -14.27
N PHE A 117 -21.20 -21.69 -14.98
CA PHE A 117 -19.89 -22.19 -14.51
C PHE A 117 -18.70 -21.30 -14.93
N GLY A 118 -18.94 -20.18 -15.62
CA GLY A 118 -17.91 -19.37 -16.27
C GLY A 118 -17.16 -18.34 -15.41
N PHE A 119 -17.62 -18.06 -14.18
CA PHE A 119 -17.09 -16.96 -13.35
C PHE A 119 -15.56 -17.03 -13.16
N ASN A 120 -15.01 -18.21 -12.84
CA ASN A 120 -13.56 -18.37 -12.62
C ASN A 120 -12.73 -18.46 -13.91
N LEU A 121 -13.33 -18.86 -15.04
CA LEU A 121 -12.62 -19.01 -16.31
C LEU A 121 -12.57 -17.71 -17.12
N ARG A 122 -13.45 -16.74 -16.82
CA ARG A 122 -13.60 -15.50 -17.59
C ARG A 122 -13.47 -14.21 -16.78
N ALA A 123 -13.21 -14.26 -15.47
CA ALA A 123 -12.90 -13.04 -14.68
C ALA A 123 -11.76 -12.20 -15.29
N PHE A 124 -10.84 -12.81 -16.05
CA PHE A 124 -9.78 -12.11 -16.78
C PHE A 124 -10.23 -11.37 -18.05
N SER A 125 -11.49 -11.50 -18.48
CA SER A 125 -12.02 -10.78 -19.65
C SER A 125 -12.65 -9.43 -19.34
N ASP A 126 -12.72 -9.03 -18.07
CA ASP A 126 -13.19 -7.69 -17.70
C ASP A 126 -12.22 -6.62 -18.23
N ARG A 127 -12.77 -5.49 -18.65
CA ARG A 127 -12.00 -4.41 -19.27
C ARG A 127 -12.35 -3.07 -18.65
N VAL A 128 -11.38 -2.17 -18.60
CA VAL A 128 -11.65 -0.74 -18.42
C VAL A 128 -12.21 -0.25 -19.75
N SER A 129 -13.51 0.04 -19.81
CA SER A 129 -14.18 0.53 -21.01
C SER A 129 -14.05 2.04 -21.18
N LYS A 130 -13.87 2.77 -20.07
CA LYS A 130 -13.65 4.21 -20.06
C LYS A 130 -12.67 4.58 -18.97
N GLU A 131 -11.72 5.45 -19.28
CA GLU A 131 -10.76 6.03 -18.34
C GLU A 131 -10.79 7.55 -18.48
N GLU A 132 -11.01 8.28 -17.40
CA GLU A 132 -11.10 9.74 -17.38
C GLU A 132 -10.16 10.34 -16.34
N LEU A 133 -9.76 11.59 -16.55
CA LEU A 133 -8.96 12.33 -15.58
C LEU A 133 -9.88 12.92 -14.49
N VAL A 134 -9.51 12.69 -13.23
CA VAL A 134 -10.17 13.31 -12.06
C VAL A 134 -9.81 14.79 -11.94
N TYR A 135 -8.60 15.15 -12.37
CA TYR A 135 -8.05 16.50 -12.34
C TYR A 135 -7.59 16.94 -13.72
N LYS A 136 -7.65 18.24 -14.03
CA LYS A 136 -7.10 18.80 -15.28
C LYS A 136 -5.56 18.84 -15.24
N LEU A 137 -4.94 17.67 -15.30
CA LEU A 137 -3.49 17.48 -15.28
C LEU A 137 -2.99 17.08 -16.66
N SER A 138 -1.77 17.49 -16.96
CA SER A 138 -1.05 16.98 -18.13
C SER A 138 -0.71 15.51 -17.93
N GLU A 139 -0.44 14.82 -19.04
CA GLU A 139 0.00 13.43 -19.06
C GLU A 139 1.24 13.26 -19.94
N GLY A 140 1.89 12.10 -19.84
CA GLY A 140 3.03 11.76 -20.68
C GLY A 140 4.37 11.92 -19.98
N LYS A 141 5.40 12.39 -20.72
CA LYS A 141 6.74 12.54 -20.17
C LYS A 141 6.73 13.66 -19.12
N LEU A 142 7.26 13.36 -17.94
CA LEU A 142 7.43 14.37 -16.90
C LEU A 142 8.41 15.44 -17.41
N SER A 143 7.94 16.68 -17.54
CA SER A 143 8.73 17.85 -17.90
C SER A 143 8.48 18.98 -16.91
N GLY A 144 9.54 19.71 -16.55
CA GLY A 144 9.46 20.76 -15.53
C GLY A 144 9.09 20.24 -14.14
N TYR A 145 8.46 21.10 -13.34
CA TYR A 145 8.06 20.82 -11.94
C TYR A 145 6.54 20.90 -11.74
N GLY A 146 5.75 20.81 -12.82
CA GLY A 146 4.29 20.76 -12.73
C GLY A 146 3.79 19.35 -12.42
N TYR A 147 2.64 19.24 -11.75
CA TYR A 147 1.97 17.95 -11.55
C TYR A 147 1.51 17.35 -12.87
N ASN A 148 1.64 16.04 -12.96
CA ASN A 148 1.26 15.22 -14.10
C ASN A 148 0.51 13.97 -13.59
N CYS A 149 -0.48 13.53 -14.33
CA CYS A 149 -1.13 12.25 -14.05
C CYS A 149 -0.37 11.12 -14.76
N ARG A 150 0.16 10.18 -13.98
CA ARG A 150 0.74 8.95 -14.54
C ARG A 150 -0.38 7.94 -14.74
N PRO A 151 -0.59 7.44 -15.98
CA PRO A 151 -1.77 6.66 -16.35
C PRO A 151 -1.74 5.26 -15.76
N THR A 152 -2.88 4.58 -15.74
CA THR A 152 -3.02 3.23 -15.16
C THR A 152 -2.14 2.17 -15.81
N LYS A 153 -1.89 2.28 -17.12
CA LYS A 153 -1.08 1.36 -17.93
C LYS A 153 0.35 1.10 -17.42
N ILE A 154 0.87 1.92 -16.51
CA ILE A 154 2.19 1.68 -15.88
C ILE A 154 2.11 0.77 -14.64
N GLY A 155 0.96 0.15 -14.39
CA GLY A 155 0.72 -0.76 -13.27
C GLY A 155 0.11 -0.11 -12.03
N VAL A 156 -0.30 1.16 -12.11
CA VAL A 156 -0.85 1.91 -10.98
C VAL A 156 -2.37 2.04 -11.14
N PRO A 157 -3.21 1.32 -10.36
CA PRO A 157 -4.65 1.51 -10.38
C PRO A 157 -5.03 3.00 -10.22
N LEU A 158 -6.06 3.48 -10.93
CA LEU A 158 -6.51 4.88 -10.90
C LEU A 158 -5.43 5.94 -11.19
N GLY A 159 -4.30 5.54 -11.75
CA GLY A 159 -3.16 6.42 -11.97
C GLY A 159 -2.60 7.03 -10.68
N ARG A 160 -1.59 7.87 -10.84
CA ARG A 160 -0.99 8.62 -9.72
C ARG A 160 -0.52 9.99 -10.15
N VAL A 161 -0.91 11.02 -9.41
CA VAL A 161 -0.31 12.35 -9.50
C VAL A 161 1.15 12.29 -9.07
N THR A 162 2.05 12.84 -9.88
CA THR A 162 3.46 12.99 -9.53
C THR A 162 4.09 14.13 -10.32
N ARG A 163 5.31 14.52 -9.94
CA ARG A 163 6.16 15.45 -10.68
C ARG A 163 7.63 15.17 -10.42
N PRO A 164 8.55 15.67 -11.25
CA PRO A 164 9.97 15.69 -10.92
C PRO A 164 10.20 16.44 -9.60
N CYS A 165 11.21 15.99 -8.85
CA CYS A 165 11.65 16.68 -7.65
C CYS A 165 12.42 17.93 -8.03
N LYS A 166 12.18 19.03 -7.31
CA LYS A 166 13.06 20.18 -7.33
C LYS A 166 14.41 19.85 -6.68
N PRO A 167 15.49 20.59 -6.98
CA PRO A 167 16.82 20.31 -6.41
C PRO A 167 16.82 20.24 -4.87
N GLU A 168 16.11 21.15 -4.20
CA GLU A 168 15.99 21.20 -2.74
C GLU A 168 15.14 20.06 -2.14
N GLU A 169 14.19 19.54 -2.92
CA GLU A 169 13.39 18.37 -2.54
C GLU A 169 14.21 17.09 -2.72
N ALA A 170 15.03 17.04 -3.77
CA ALA A 170 15.91 15.90 -4.03
C ALA A 170 16.93 15.70 -2.90
N SER A 171 17.53 16.77 -2.38
CA SER A 171 18.44 16.64 -1.22
C SER A 171 17.72 16.34 0.10
N LEU A 172 16.38 16.35 0.12
CA LEU A 172 15.53 16.26 1.31
C LEU A 172 15.77 17.41 2.32
N ALA A 173 16.39 18.51 1.88
CA ALA A 173 16.69 19.66 2.73
C ALA A 173 15.43 20.39 3.22
N VAL A 174 14.30 20.23 2.52
CA VAL A 174 13.00 20.81 2.89
C VAL A 174 12.34 20.15 4.10
N ILE A 175 12.83 19.00 4.55
CA ILE A 175 12.22 18.24 5.65
C ILE A 175 12.65 18.85 6.98
N ARG A 176 11.77 19.69 7.53
CA ARG A 176 12.01 20.36 8.81
C ARG A 176 11.81 19.40 9.99
N PRO A 177 12.62 19.54 11.05
CA PRO A 177 12.35 18.88 12.32
C PRO A 177 10.92 19.19 12.81
N GLY A 178 10.23 18.19 13.34
CA GLY A 178 8.89 18.35 13.93
C GLY A 178 7.70 18.23 12.96
N SER A 179 7.86 18.39 11.64
CA SER A 179 6.75 18.29 10.67
C SER A 179 6.87 17.06 9.76
N VAL A 180 5.78 16.31 9.54
CA VAL A 180 5.75 15.24 8.53
C VAL A 180 5.32 15.90 7.21
N PRO A 181 6.20 15.98 6.18
CA PRO A 181 5.83 16.61 4.93
C PRO A 181 4.77 15.78 4.22
N GLU A 182 3.87 16.42 3.48
CA GLU A 182 2.84 15.68 2.74
C GLU A 182 3.42 14.86 1.61
N GLU A 183 4.48 15.39 1.02
CA GLU A 183 5.15 14.87 -0.15
C GLU A 183 6.64 14.72 0.12
N ILE A 184 7.25 13.73 -0.51
CA ILE A 184 8.66 13.46 -0.38
C ILE A 184 9.24 13.07 -1.74
N CYS A 185 10.42 13.59 -2.07
CA CYS A 185 11.14 13.14 -3.23
C CYS A 185 11.71 11.74 -2.95
N ALA A 186 11.20 10.73 -3.63
CA ALA A 186 11.56 9.34 -3.34
C ALA A 186 11.69 8.51 -4.63
N ILE A 187 11.94 7.21 -4.48
CA ILE A 187 12.19 6.31 -5.61
C ILE A 187 10.88 6.03 -6.35
N VAL A 188 10.84 6.29 -7.65
CA VAL A 188 9.62 6.14 -8.48
C VAL A 188 9.69 4.99 -9.49
N GLY A 189 10.84 4.31 -9.59
CA GLY A 189 11.12 3.27 -10.58
C GLY A 189 12.44 3.52 -11.32
N GLY A 190 12.63 2.86 -12.45
CA GLY A 190 13.80 3.01 -13.32
C GLY A 190 14.40 1.66 -13.71
N LYS A 191 15.39 1.69 -14.62
CA LYS A 191 16.06 0.49 -15.16
C LYS A 191 16.68 -0.40 -14.08
N GLY A 192 16.97 0.16 -12.90
CA GLY A 192 17.43 -0.63 -11.75
C GLY A 192 16.44 -1.74 -11.36
N PHE A 193 15.13 -1.47 -11.43
CA PHE A 193 14.09 -2.46 -11.11
C PHE A 193 13.99 -3.57 -12.15
N GLU A 194 14.17 -3.23 -13.43
CA GLU A 194 14.17 -4.21 -14.52
C GLU A 194 15.32 -5.22 -14.39
N GLN A 195 16.48 -4.79 -13.87
CA GLN A 195 17.60 -5.70 -13.65
C GLN A 195 17.37 -6.63 -12.46
N MET A 196 16.73 -6.14 -11.38
CA MET A 196 16.34 -7.00 -10.25
C MET A 196 15.38 -8.10 -10.70
N ALA A 197 14.43 -7.78 -11.58
CA ALA A 197 13.49 -8.74 -12.12
C ALA A 197 14.15 -9.87 -12.93
N LYS A 198 15.42 -9.71 -13.35
CA LYS A 198 16.20 -10.76 -14.04
C LYS A 198 16.92 -11.72 -13.08
N GLY A 199 16.69 -11.62 -11.77
CA GLY A 199 17.24 -12.53 -10.76
C GLY A 199 18.66 -12.20 -10.27
N TYR A 200 19.24 -11.07 -10.68
CA TYR A 200 20.52 -10.59 -10.18
C TYR A 200 20.32 -9.30 -9.38
N PHE A 201 20.63 -9.35 -8.08
CA PHE A 201 20.60 -8.17 -7.23
C PHE A 201 22.01 -7.59 -7.05
N ASP A 202 22.29 -6.51 -7.78
CA ASP A 202 23.45 -5.65 -7.54
C ASP A 202 22.95 -4.29 -7.04
N SER A 203 23.29 -3.96 -5.79
CA SER A 203 22.85 -2.73 -5.14
C SER A 203 23.41 -1.45 -5.79
N GLY A 204 24.60 -1.51 -6.38
CA GLY A 204 25.24 -0.40 -7.07
C GLY A 204 24.58 -0.14 -8.44
N ILE A 205 24.35 -1.20 -9.22
CA ILE A 205 23.60 -1.12 -10.49
C ILE A 205 22.17 -0.66 -10.25
N PHE A 206 21.52 -1.18 -9.20
CA PHE A 206 20.20 -0.74 -8.79
C PHE A 206 20.20 0.77 -8.47
N ALA A 207 21.10 1.23 -7.60
CA ALA A 207 21.21 2.63 -7.22
C ALA A 207 21.50 3.55 -8.44
N ALA A 208 22.31 3.10 -9.40
CA ALA A 208 22.58 3.83 -10.64
C ALA A 208 21.38 3.90 -11.59
N GLY A 209 20.50 2.89 -11.54
CA GLY A 209 19.38 2.71 -12.45
C GLY A 209 18.04 3.26 -11.96
N VAL A 210 17.94 3.71 -10.71
CA VAL A 210 16.69 4.28 -10.16
C VAL A 210 16.56 5.79 -10.41
N GLY A 211 15.32 6.19 -10.70
CA GLY A 211 14.88 7.57 -10.79
C GLY A 211 14.13 8.02 -9.54
N ARG A 212 14.09 9.34 -9.35
CA ARG A 212 13.34 9.97 -8.25
C ARG A 212 12.24 10.89 -8.77
N GLY A 213 11.18 10.97 -7.99
CA GLY A 213 10.04 11.83 -8.24
C GLY A 213 9.29 12.08 -6.93
N LEU A 214 8.43 13.07 -6.94
CA LEU A 214 7.66 13.41 -5.76
C LEU A 214 6.53 12.41 -5.55
N LEU A 215 6.43 11.89 -4.33
CA LEU A 215 5.46 10.89 -3.89
C LEU A 215 4.79 11.35 -2.60
N ASN A 216 3.64 10.77 -2.27
CA ASN A 216 3.03 10.94 -0.95
C ASN A 216 3.86 10.25 0.14
N THR A 217 3.97 10.95 1.26
CA THR A 217 4.60 10.47 2.47
C THR A 217 3.67 9.52 3.23
N CYS A 218 4.26 8.55 3.93
CA CYS A 218 3.57 7.76 4.94
C CYS A 218 4.28 7.86 6.30
N SER A 219 3.53 7.67 7.37
CA SER A 219 3.99 7.68 8.75
C SER A 219 3.02 6.86 9.61
N PRO A 220 3.29 6.65 10.92
CA PRO A 220 2.34 5.99 11.81
C PRO A 220 0.95 6.64 11.87
N SER A 221 0.84 7.92 11.49
CA SER A 221 -0.42 8.68 11.45
C SER A 221 -0.88 9.04 10.04
N ARG A 222 -0.16 8.64 8.99
CA ARG A 222 -0.49 8.90 7.58
C ARG A 222 -0.29 7.63 6.77
N PHE A 223 -1.38 7.00 6.40
CA PHE A 223 -1.35 5.73 5.68
C PHE A 223 -1.26 5.94 4.17
N CYS A 224 -0.70 4.94 3.49
CA CYS A 224 -0.78 4.88 2.04
C CYS A 224 -2.19 4.50 1.59
N ARG A 225 -2.48 4.75 0.31
CA ARG A 225 -3.63 4.13 -0.38
C ARG A 225 -3.53 2.60 -0.24
N GLU A 226 -4.65 1.91 -0.20
CA GLU A 226 -4.74 0.48 0.12
C GLU A 226 -3.93 -0.44 -0.81
N ASP A 227 -3.68 -0.04 -2.05
CA ASP A 227 -2.86 -0.74 -3.04
C ASP A 227 -1.38 -0.29 -3.06
N TYR A 228 -0.97 0.48 -2.05
CA TYR A 228 0.38 0.98 -1.82
C TYR A 228 0.93 0.51 -0.48
N ILE A 229 2.23 0.27 -0.45
CA ILE A 229 2.98 -0.06 0.77
C ILE A 229 3.85 1.13 1.16
N CYS A 230 3.93 1.39 2.47
CA CYS A 230 4.84 2.37 3.03
C CYS A 230 6.26 1.81 3.03
N GLN A 231 7.18 2.46 2.31
CA GLN A 231 8.59 2.09 2.25
C GLN A 231 9.46 3.10 2.97
N GLN A 232 10.46 2.60 3.71
CA GLN A 232 11.51 3.43 4.26
C GLN A 232 12.47 3.88 3.16
N MET A 233 13.00 5.10 3.27
CA MET A 233 14.04 5.59 2.37
C MET A 233 15.31 4.71 2.49
N PRO A 234 15.81 4.15 1.37
CA PRO A 234 16.96 3.22 1.40
C PRO A 234 18.28 3.96 1.61
N ASP A 235 19.28 3.30 2.21
CA ASP A 235 20.58 3.92 2.54
C ASP A 235 21.33 4.48 1.34
N PHE A 236 21.25 3.84 0.17
CA PHE A 236 22.03 4.27 -1.00
C PHE A 236 21.70 5.69 -1.50
N VAL A 237 20.59 6.29 -1.04
CA VAL A 237 20.29 7.70 -1.35
C VAL A 237 21.28 8.67 -0.71
N THR A 238 22.11 8.24 0.24
CA THR A 238 23.21 9.07 0.76
C THR A 238 24.43 9.10 -0.14
N SER A 239 24.43 8.36 -1.25
CA SER A 239 25.51 8.44 -2.24
C SER A 239 25.56 9.83 -2.91
N ALA A 240 26.74 10.21 -3.40
CA ALA A 240 26.99 11.51 -4.02
C ALA A 240 26.01 11.85 -5.15
N ARG A 241 25.49 10.83 -5.86
CA ARG A 241 24.48 10.99 -6.92
C ARG A 241 23.20 11.66 -6.45
N PHE A 242 22.74 11.34 -5.24
CA PHE A 242 21.42 11.76 -4.75
C PHE A 242 21.48 12.93 -3.77
N ASN A 243 22.69 13.26 -3.28
CA ASN A 243 22.94 14.42 -2.43
C ASN A 243 22.03 14.50 -1.19
N VAL A 244 21.67 13.36 -0.61
CA VAL A 244 20.93 13.28 0.66
C VAL A 244 21.93 13.14 1.79
N SER A 245 21.84 13.99 2.81
CA SER A 245 22.72 13.90 3.97
C SER A 245 22.30 12.75 4.90
N ALA A 246 23.27 12.11 5.56
CA ALA A 246 22.99 11.11 6.58
C ALA A 246 22.08 11.65 7.72
N PRO A 247 22.25 12.90 8.20
CA PRO A 247 21.31 13.51 9.14
C PRO A 247 19.86 13.59 8.62
N ALA A 248 19.66 13.95 7.35
CA ALA A 248 18.31 13.99 6.76
C ALA A 248 17.68 12.59 6.73
N LEU A 249 18.43 11.57 6.33
CA LEU A 249 17.97 10.19 6.34
C LEU A 249 17.65 9.69 7.77
N ASN A 250 18.49 10.00 8.74
CA ASN A 250 18.27 9.64 10.14
C ASN A 250 17.03 10.32 10.73
N ASN A 251 16.74 11.57 10.33
CA ASN A 251 15.52 12.26 10.73
C ASN A 251 14.25 11.55 10.24
N LEU A 252 14.26 11.03 9.01
CA LEU A 252 13.14 10.24 8.48
C LEU A 252 12.93 8.96 9.30
N ARG A 253 14.02 8.25 9.59
CA ARG A 253 14.01 6.97 10.31
C ARG A 253 13.49 7.09 11.72
N SER A 254 14.03 8.03 12.50
CA SER A 254 13.62 8.24 13.90
C SER A 254 12.13 8.57 14.02
N ARG A 255 11.55 9.14 12.96
CA ARG A 255 10.14 9.55 12.89
C ARG A 255 9.25 8.56 12.13
N LYS A 256 9.82 7.43 11.67
CA LYS A 256 9.12 6.42 10.87
C LYS A 256 8.43 7.03 9.63
N ILE A 257 9.08 8.00 9.00
CA ILE A 257 8.60 8.65 7.78
C ILE A 257 9.11 7.86 6.58
N GLY A 258 8.18 7.40 5.76
CA GLY A 258 8.43 6.67 4.52
C GLY A 258 7.75 7.34 3.33
N PHE A 259 7.76 6.63 2.20
CA PHE A 259 7.06 7.03 0.98
C PHE A 259 6.19 5.88 0.49
N CYS A 260 5.06 6.21 -0.12
CA CYS A 260 4.14 5.21 -0.63
C CYS A 260 4.55 4.73 -2.01
N THR A 261 4.78 3.43 -2.14
CA THR A 261 5.06 2.76 -3.41
C THR A 261 3.94 1.80 -3.78
N PRO A 262 3.55 1.72 -5.05
CA PRO A 262 2.63 0.70 -5.51
C PRO A 262 3.12 -0.70 -5.14
N THR A 263 2.21 -1.56 -4.72
CA THR A 263 2.52 -2.94 -4.31
C THR A 263 3.20 -3.76 -5.41
N TYR A 264 2.94 -3.51 -6.70
CA TYR A 264 3.61 -4.22 -7.80
C TYR A 264 5.13 -4.02 -7.86
N PHE A 265 5.67 -2.92 -7.31
CA PHE A 265 7.12 -2.75 -7.18
C PHE A 265 7.73 -3.70 -6.13
N VAL A 266 6.91 -4.15 -5.17
CA VAL A 266 7.30 -5.18 -4.19
C VAL A 266 7.18 -6.58 -4.80
N TYR A 267 6.21 -6.82 -5.69
CA TYR A 267 6.05 -8.13 -6.33
C TYR A 267 7.04 -8.41 -7.46
N GLN A 268 7.69 -7.40 -8.06
CA GLN A 268 8.91 -7.63 -8.86
C GLN A 268 10.08 -8.17 -8.01
N LEU A 269 10.02 -8.08 -6.68
CA LEU A 269 11.03 -8.65 -5.77
C LEU A 269 10.67 -10.08 -5.32
N ARG A 270 9.48 -10.60 -5.66
CA ARG A 270 9.10 -12.00 -5.38
C ARG A 270 8.11 -12.53 -6.42
N LEU A 271 8.62 -13.27 -7.40
CA LEU A 271 7.95 -14.42 -8.01
C LEU A 271 9.02 -15.52 -8.21
N ASP A 272 9.24 -16.24 -7.10
CA ASP A 272 9.44 -17.69 -6.95
C ASP A 272 10.44 -18.52 -7.80
N GLY A 273 11.16 -17.96 -8.77
CA GLY A 273 12.13 -18.76 -9.53
C GLY A 273 11.51 -19.92 -10.32
N HIS A 274 10.19 -19.93 -10.55
CA HIS A 274 9.59 -20.87 -11.48
C HIS A 274 9.95 -20.48 -12.92
N PRO A 275 10.30 -21.46 -13.77
CA PRO A 275 10.63 -21.21 -15.16
C PRO A 275 9.41 -20.64 -15.91
N ASN A 276 9.66 -19.60 -16.71
CA ASN A 276 8.69 -19.01 -17.64
C ASN A 276 8.15 -20.11 -18.57
N PRO A 277 6.82 -20.27 -18.76
CA PRO A 277 6.29 -21.13 -19.81
C PRO A 277 6.77 -20.60 -21.17
N ARG A 278 7.25 -21.50 -22.02
CA ARG A 278 7.59 -21.20 -23.42
C ARG A 278 6.35 -20.79 -24.21
#